data_AF-A0A5F0DGK7-F1
#
_entry.id   AF-A0A5F0DGK7-F1
#
_cell.length_a   1.000
_cell.length_b   1.000
_cell.length_c   1.000
_cell.angle_alpha   90.00
_cell.angle_beta   90.00
_cell.angle_gamma   90.00
#
_symmetry.space_group_name_H-M   'P 1'
#
loop_
_entity.id
_entity.type
_entity.pdbx_description
1 polymer ?
#
loop_
_entity_poly.entity_id
_entity_poly.type
_entity_poly.pdbx_seq_one_letter_code
_entity_poly.pdbx_strand_id
1 'polypeptide(L)' 'MSRQIAVRLPDDIVDYLDRAVTEGRDSSRAAVITRALERERRREIALRDVRILSEQPTIRDDLDDLARYGAIIPSDLA' A
#
# COMPACT_ATOMS: atom_id res chain seq x y z
N MET A 1 -11.79 -11.13 -10.91
CA MET A 1 -11.37 -12.56 -10.94
C MET A 1 -10.61 -12.87 -9.67
N SER A 2 -11.00 -13.88 -8.91
CA SER A 2 -10.23 -14.37 -7.75
C SER A 2 -9.64 -15.74 -8.07
N ARG A 3 -8.53 -16.09 -7.39
CA ARG A 3 -7.92 -17.43 -7.43
C ARG A 3 -7.94 -17.99 -6.01
N GLN A 4 -8.33 -19.25 -5.86
CA GLN A 4 -8.32 -19.94 -4.59
C GLN A 4 -6.99 -20.69 -4.40
N ILE A 5 -6.44 -20.62 -3.19
CA ILE A 5 -5.23 -21.32 -2.78
C ILE A 5 -5.49 -22.01 -1.45
N ALA A 6 -4.80 -23.11 -1.18
CA ALA A 6 -4.76 -23.74 0.14
C ALA A 6 -3.45 -23.34 0.83
N VAL A 7 -3.55 -22.81 2.06
CA VAL A 7 -2.41 -22.35 2.85
C VAL A 7 -2.50 -22.97 4.23
N ARG A 8 -1.38 -23.45 4.77
CA ARG A 8 -1.28 -23.87 6.16
C ARG A 8 -0.95 -22.66 7.01
N LEU A 9 -1.77 -22.41 8.02
CA LEU A 9 -1.59 -21.35 9.00
C LEU A 9 -1.57 -21.98 10.40
N PRO A 10 -0.88 -21.35 11.36
CA PRO A 10 -1.01 -21.70 12.77
C PRO A 10 -2.46 -21.62 13.26
N ASP A 11 -2.83 -22.50 14.18
CA ASP A 11 -4.22 -22.61 14.66
C ASP A 11 -4.73 -21.30 15.28
N ASP A 12 -3.88 -20.59 16.03
CA ASP A 12 -4.20 -19.31 16.65
C ASP A 12 -4.54 -18.22 15.63
N ILE A 13 -3.89 -18.24 14.46
CA ILE A 13 -4.19 -17.33 13.36
C ILE A 13 -5.54 -17.68 12.73
N VAL A 14 -5.84 -18.97 12.56
CA VAL A 14 -7.14 -19.42 12.05
C VAL A 14 -8.27 -19.01 13.01
N ASP A 15 -8.09 -19.21 14.31
CA ASP A 15 -9.05 -18.81 15.34
C ASP A 15 -9.32 -17.29 15.33
N TYR A 16 -8.27 -16.49 15.12
CA TYR A 16 -8.41 -15.04 14.97
C TYR A 16 -9.25 -14.66 13.73
N LEU A 17 -8.99 -15.31 12.58
CA LEU A 17 -9.75 -15.09 11.34
C LEU A 17 -11.22 -15.47 11.53
N ASP A 18 -11.48 -16.59 12.19
CA ASP A 18 -12.83 -17.10 12.45
C ASP A 18 -13.62 -16.14 13.32
N ARG A 19 -13.01 -15.72 14.43
CA ARG A 19 -13.61 -14.74 15.34
C ARG A 19 -13.95 -13.43 14.62
N ALA A 20 -13.07 -12.95 13.73
CA ALA A 20 -13.33 -11.73 12.97
C ALA A 20 -14.56 -11.84 12.06
N VAL A 21 -14.78 -13.01 11.46
CA VAL A 21 -15.97 -13.26 10.63
C VAL A 21 -17.22 -13.44 11.51
N THR A 22 -17.12 -14.21 12.60
CA THR A 22 -18.25 -14.45 13.52
C THR A 22 -18.74 -13.16 14.19
N GLU A 23 -17.83 -12.24 14.52
CA GLU A 23 -18.15 -10.92 15.07
C GLU A 23 -18.67 -9.93 14.01
N GLY A 24 -18.76 -10.34 12.74
CA GLY A 24 -19.24 -9.50 11.65
C GLY A 24 -18.29 -8.35 11.27
N ARG A 25 -17.02 -8.39 11.70
CA ARG A 25 -16.02 -7.38 11.33
C ARG A 25 -15.65 -7.44 9.86
N ASP A 26 -15.81 -8.60 9.23
CA ASP A 26 -15.60 -8.83 7.80
C ASP A 26 -16.58 -9.89 7.28
N SER A 27 -16.87 -9.83 5.97
CA SER A 27 -17.84 -10.71 5.32
C SER A 27 -17.32 -12.15 5.08
N SER A 28 -16.02 -12.38 5.16
CA SER A 28 -15.40 -13.70 4.98
C SER A 28 -13.94 -13.73 5.44
N ARG A 29 -13.39 -14.94 5.69
CA ARG A 29 -11.96 -15.12 6.01
C ARG A 29 -11.06 -14.52 4.92
N ALA A 30 -11.45 -14.68 3.66
CA ALA A 30 -10.73 -14.12 2.52
C ALA A 30 -10.71 -12.59 2.54
N ALA A 31 -11.80 -11.94 2.95
CA ALA A 31 -11.85 -10.49 3.10
C ALA A 31 -10.88 -10.00 4.21
N VAL A 32 -10.86 -10.70 5.35
CA VAL A 32 -9.91 -10.40 6.45
C VAL A 32 -8.47 -10.48 5.97
N ILE A 33 -8.12 -11.59 5.29
CA ILE A 33 -6.78 -11.83 4.74
C ILE A 33 -6.44 -10.76 3.69
N THR A 34 -7.37 -10.47 2.78
CA THR A 34 -7.17 -9.47 1.71
C THR A 34 -6.86 -8.10 2.30
N ARG A 35 -7.65 -7.64 3.28
CA ARG A 35 -7.42 -6.36 3.95
C ARG A 35 -6.04 -6.32 4.64
N ALA A 36 -5.66 -7.40 5.31
CA ALA A 36 -4.36 -7.50 5.97
C ALA A 36 -3.21 -7.42 4.96
N LEU A 37 -3.30 -8.15 3.86
CA LEU A 37 -2.29 -8.17 2.80
C LEU A 37 -2.21 -6.82 2.05
N GLU A 38 -3.34 -6.15 1.81
CA GLU A 38 -3.33 -4.82 1.20
C GLU A 38 -2.66 -3.77 2.08
N ARG A 39 -2.81 -3.88 3.40
CA ARG A 39 -2.10 -3.02 4.35
C ARG A 39 -0.59 -3.26 4.27
N GLU A 40 -0.16 -4.52 4.25
CA GLU A 40 1.26 -4.85 4.17
C GLU A 40 1.86 -4.43 2.82
N ARG A 41 1.16 -4.69 1.70
CA ARG A 41 1.59 -4.23 0.37
C ARG A 41 1.79 -2.72 0.32
N ARG A 42 0.86 -1.94 0.89
CA ARG A 42 1.01 -0.47 0.96
C ARG A 42 2.24 -0.06 1.76
N ARG A 43 2.54 -0.77 2.85
CA ARG A 43 3.73 -0.54 3.66
C ARG A 43 5.02 -0.82 2.87
N GLU A 44 5.08 -1.94 2.16
CA GLU A 44 6.25 -2.31 1.36
C GLU A 44 6.54 -1.29 0.25
N ILE A 45 5.49 -0.81 -0.44
CA ILE A 45 5.62 0.23 -1.46
C ILE A 45 6.20 1.51 -0.85
N ALA A 46 5.63 1.99 0.25
CA ALA A 46 6.14 3.19 0.92
C ALA A 46 7.60 3.05 1.37
N LEU A 47 7.98 1.89 1.91
CA LEU A 47 9.37 1.62 2.30
C LEU A 47 10.32 1.59 1.10
N ARG A 48 9.87 1.03 -0.03
CA ARG A 48 10.63 1.03 -1.28
C ARG A 48 10.83 2.46 -1.79
N ASP A 49 9.79 3.29 -1.75
CA ASP A 49 9.87 4.67 -2.24
C ASP A 49 10.80 5.50 -1.35
N VAL A 50 10.71 5.37 -0.03
CA VAL A 50 11.67 6.00 0.91
C VAL A 50 13.10 5.58 0.59
N ARG A 51 13.34 4.30 0.30
CA ARG A 51 14.68 3.82 -0.08
C ARG A 51 15.19 4.48 -1.36
N ILE A 52 14.36 4.54 -2.40
CA ILE A 52 14.71 5.19 -3.68
C ILE A 52 15.05 6.66 -3.46
N LEU A 53 14.25 7.36 -2.66
CA LEU A 53 14.47 8.78 -2.35
C LEU A 53 15.71 8.99 -1.46
N SER A 54 16.04 8.03 -0.60
CA SER A 54 17.22 8.11 0.28
C SER A 54 18.54 7.78 -0.45
N GLU A 55 18.48 6.89 -1.46
CA GLU A 55 19.64 6.48 -2.26
C GLU A 55 19.99 7.48 -3.37
N GLN A 56 19.07 8.39 -3.72
CA GLN A 56 19.37 9.54 -4.57
C GLN A 56 19.98 10.65 -3.70
N PRO A 57 21.30 10.92 -3.80
CA PRO A 57 21.85 12.10 -3.16
C PRO A 57 21.10 13.30 -3.72
N THR A 58 20.55 14.14 -2.85
CA THR A 58 19.86 15.39 -3.22
C THR A 58 20.78 16.20 -4.12
N ILE A 59 20.65 16.04 -5.45
CA ILE A 59 21.21 16.94 -6.43
C ILE A 59 20.44 18.22 -6.18
N ARG A 60 21.03 19.15 -5.40
CA ARG A 60 20.50 20.47 -5.02
C ARG A 60 19.08 20.69 -5.53
N ASP A 61 18.10 20.22 -4.77
CA ASP A 61 16.70 20.37 -5.12
C ASP A 61 16.25 21.74 -4.62
N ASP A 62 16.64 22.79 -5.34
CA ASP A 62 16.04 24.12 -5.19
C ASP A 62 14.65 24.18 -5.84
N LEU A 63 14.16 23.07 -6.40
CA LEU A 63 12.89 22.96 -7.11
C LEU A 63 12.78 23.95 -8.28
N ASP A 64 13.88 24.58 -8.70
CA ASP A 64 13.87 25.64 -9.73
C ASP A 64 13.42 25.10 -11.08
N ASP A 65 13.81 23.88 -11.41
CA ASP A 65 13.39 23.20 -12.64
C ASP A 65 11.90 22.83 -12.62
N LEU A 66 11.35 22.48 -11.45
CA LEU A 66 9.92 22.21 -11.27
C LEU A 66 9.10 23.51 -11.35
N ALA A 67 9.58 24.59 -10.73
CA ALA A 67 8.97 25.92 -10.82
C ALA A 67 8.96 26.44 -12.27
N ARG A 68 10.06 26.24 -13.00
CA ARG A 68 10.16 26.60 -14.42
C ARG A 68 9.16 25.81 -15.27
N TYR A 69 9.01 24.51 -15.01
CA TYR A 69 8.03 23.67 -15.70
C TYR A 69 6.59 24.14 -15.46
N GLY A 70 6.21 24.41 -14.20
CA GLY A 70 4.89 24.90 -13.84
C GLY A 70 4.54 26.26 -14.47
N ALA A 71 5.52 27.16 -14.62
CA ALA A 71 5.33 28.46 -15.26
C ALA A 71 5.00 28.39 -16.76
N ILE A 72 5.28 27.26 -17.42
CA ILE A 72 5.02 27.06 -18.85
C ILE A 72 3.66 26.36 -19.08
N ILE A 73 3.06 25.76 -18.05
CA ILE A 73 1.74 25.13 -18.17
C ILE A 73 0.65 26.21 -18.07
N PRO A 74 -0.27 26.30 -19.06
CA PRO A 74 -1.43 27.19 -18.98
C PRO A 74 -2.25 26.89 -17.72
N SER A 75 -2.48 27.91 -16.90
CA SER A 75 -3.15 27.82 -15.60
C SER A 75 -4.64 27.45 -15.67
N ASP A 76 -5.22 27.34 -16.87
CA ASP A 76 -6.60 26.92 -17.11
C ASP A 76 -6.83 25.38 -17.04
N LEU A 77 -5.79 24.62 -16.66
CA LEU A 77 -5.86 23.16 -16.47
C LEU A 77 -5.57 22.71 -15.02
N ALA A 78 -5.56 23.63 -14.06
CA ALA A 78 -5.35 23.34 -12.62
C ALA A 78 -6.66 23.25 -11.83
#